data_AF-A0A7J4GSV3-F1
#
_entry.id   AF-A0A7J4GSV3-F1
#
_cell.length_a   1.000
_cell.length_b   1.000
_cell.length_c   1.000
_cell.angle_alpha   90.00
_cell.angle_beta   90.00
_cell.angle_gamma   90.00
#
_symmetry.space_group_name_H-M   'P 1'
#
loop_
_entity.id
_entity.type
_entity.pdbx_description
1 polymer ?
#
loop_
_entity_poly.entity_id
_entity_poly.type
_entity_poly.pdbx_seq_one_letter_code
_entity_poly.pdbx_strand_id
1 'polypeptide(L)'
;MDWYEVEVEGPGPKMLFPMAWSLLPLIAGMITFINHPGLIATSLLSLGIMISCGAVYLGSQKVPGLIDMMVLIISPFSAFILFFQPPIIAQITIAIIVWIVNYRAAAMLSLHAGSMWRCEWDPSVPLPHVDGAIYFTKRWAARPLMRINGVILKGVRDGDKVLLECPVQIHFSR
;
A
#
# COMPACT_ATOMS: atom_id res chain seq x y z
N MET A 1 26.08 -15.48 4.16
CA MET A 1 24.91 -14.71 4.64
C MET A 1 23.74 -15.55 4.25
N ASP A 2 23.15 -16.20 5.25
CA ASP A 2 22.20 -17.26 5.00
C ASP A 2 20.82 -16.65 5.14
N TRP A 3 20.14 -16.53 3.99
CA TRP A 3 18.76 -16.08 3.95
C TRP A 3 17.87 -17.29 4.22
N TYR A 4 16.92 -17.13 5.12
CA TYR A 4 15.91 -18.14 5.40
C TYR A 4 14.52 -17.55 5.15
N GLU A 5 13.65 -18.39 4.59
CA GLU A 5 12.27 -18.03 4.31
C GLU A 5 11.45 -18.09 5.60
N VAL A 6 10.68 -17.04 5.87
CA VAL A 6 9.78 -16.95 7.01
C VAL A 6 8.41 -16.57 6.50
N GLU A 7 7.41 -17.35 6.92
CA GLU A 7 6.02 -16.93 6.81
C GLU A 7 5.79 -15.79 7.80
N VAL A 8 5.64 -14.58 7.27
CA VAL A 8 5.25 -13.43 8.07
C VAL A 8 3.73 -13.31 7.99
N GLU A 9 3.08 -12.94 9.10
CA GLU A 9 1.68 -12.49 9.08
C GLU A 9 1.57 -11.25 8.18
N GLY A 10 1.45 -11.48 6.88
CA GLY A 10 1.19 -10.43 5.93
C GLY A 10 -0.23 -9.91 6.11
N PRO A 11 -0.58 -8.82 5.41
CA PRO A 11 -1.90 -8.21 5.54
C PRO A 11 -3.05 -9.17 5.19
N GLY A 12 -2.76 -10.23 4.42
CA GLY A 12 -3.64 -11.34 4.09
C GLY A 12 -4.89 -10.94 3.29
N PRO A 13 -5.75 -11.91 2.92
CA PRO A 13 -7.04 -11.64 2.27
C PRO A 13 -7.94 -10.71 3.09
N LYS A 14 -7.70 -10.65 4.41
CA LYS A 14 -8.40 -9.76 5.36
C LYS A 14 -8.22 -8.28 5.00
N MET A 15 -7.22 -7.91 4.21
CA MET A 15 -7.07 -6.55 3.68
C MET A 15 -8.11 -6.14 2.64
N LEU A 16 -8.71 -7.09 1.93
CA LEU A 16 -9.79 -6.82 0.98
C LEU A 16 -11.11 -6.51 1.70
N PHE A 17 -11.21 -6.82 3.00
CA PHE A 17 -12.40 -6.58 3.79
C PHE A 17 -12.73 -5.08 3.92
N PRO A 18 -11.82 -4.19 4.40
CA PRO A 18 -12.09 -2.75 4.40
C PRO A 18 -12.28 -2.17 2.99
N MET A 19 -11.67 -2.78 1.97
CA MET A 19 -11.95 -2.43 0.57
C MET A 19 -13.41 -2.77 0.19
N ALA A 20 -13.95 -3.91 0.61
CA ALA A 20 -15.34 -4.27 0.36
C ALA A 20 -16.34 -3.32 1.05
N TRP A 21 -16.02 -2.83 2.25
CA TRP A 21 -16.84 -1.82 2.94
C TRP A 21 -16.98 -0.52 2.17
N SER A 22 -15.96 -0.14 1.38
CA SER A 22 -16.03 1.07 0.54
C SER A 22 -17.07 0.99 -0.57
N LEU A 23 -17.51 -0.22 -0.97
CA LEU A 23 -18.54 -0.39 -1.99
C LEU A 23 -19.93 0.07 -1.52
N LEU A 24 -20.23 -0.05 -0.22
CA LEU A 24 -21.53 0.34 0.33
C LEU A 24 -21.83 1.84 0.07
N PRO A 25 -20.99 2.79 0.50
CA PRO A 25 -21.23 4.20 0.22
C PRO A 25 -21.09 4.55 -1.27
N LEU A 26 -20.26 3.85 -2.05
CA LEU A 26 -20.19 4.04 -3.51
C LEU A 26 -21.51 3.70 -4.19
N ILE A 27 -22.05 2.51 -3.91
CA ILE A 27 -23.31 2.04 -4.48
C ILE A 27 -24.47 2.91 -3.98
N ALA A 28 -24.50 3.24 -2.69
CA ALA A 28 -25.50 4.14 -2.13
C ALA A 28 -25.44 5.52 -2.82
N GLY A 29 -24.25 6.08 -3.07
CA GLY A 29 -24.07 7.32 -3.80
C GLY A 29 -24.60 7.24 -5.24
N MET A 30 -24.27 6.17 -5.97
CA MET A 30 -24.76 5.93 -7.33
C MET A 30 -26.29 5.80 -7.38
N ILE A 31 -26.90 5.07 -6.44
CA ILE A 31 -28.37 4.94 -6.35
C ILE A 31 -29.01 6.29 -6.00
N THR A 32 -28.39 7.05 -5.09
CA THR A 32 -28.90 8.36 -4.68
C THR A 32 -28.90 9.34 -5.85
N PHE A 33 -27.93 9.27 -6.77
CA PHE A 33 -27.95 10.10 -7.99
C PHE A 33 -29.18 9.88 -8.87
N ILE A 34 -29.78 8.69 -8.85
CA ILE A 34 -30.98 8.38 -9.65
C ILE A 34 -32.22 9.08 -9.06
N ASN A 35 -32.31 9.15 -7.73
CA ASN A 35 -33.50 9.68 -7.05
C ASN A 35 -33.36 11.18 -6.72
N HIS A 36 -32.20 11.59 -6.21
CA HIS A 36 -31.91 12.92 -5.69
C HIS A 36 -30.47 13.34 -6.02
N PRO A 37 -30.22 13.86 -7.23
CA PRO A 37 -28.91 14.40 -7.57
C PRO A 37 -28.61 15.60 -6.67
N GLY A 38 -27.48 15.55 -5.97
CA GLY A 38 -27.09 16.63 -5.05
C GLY A 38 -25.90 16.25 -4.16
N LEU A 39 -25.61 17.13 -3.20
CA LEU A 39 -24.45 17.02 -2.29
C LEU A 39 -24.41 15.69 -1.52
N ILE A 40 -25.56 15.11 -1.19
CA ILE A 40 -25.61 13.84 -0.45
C ILE A 40 -25.03 12.70 -1.30
N ALA A 41 -25.44 12.61 -2.57
CA ALA A 41 -24.92 11.60 -3.49
C ALA A 41 -23.41 11.75 -3.71
N THR A 42 -22.95 12.99 -3.90
CA THR A 42 -21.52 13.35 -3.97
C THR A 42 -20.76 12.96 -2.70
N SER A 43 -21.33 13.24 -1.52
CA SER A 43 -20.71 12.93 -0.23
C SER A 43 -20.55 11.42 -0.03
N LEU A 44 -21.54 10.63 -0.44
CA LEU A 44 -21.49 9.17 -0.40
C LEU A 44 -20.42 8.60 -1.35
N LEU A 45 -20.33 9.11 -2.58
CA LEU A 45 -19.24 8.71 -3.50
C LEU A 45 -17.86 9.05 -2.92
N SER A 46 -17.69 10.28 -2.43
CA SER A 46 -16.45 10.73 -1.79
C SER A 46 -16.10 9.87 -0.57
N LEU A 47 -17.09 9.52 0.26
CA LEU A 47 -16.88 8.67 1.43
C LEU A 47 -16.37 7.28 1.02
N GLY A 48 -16.92 6.67 -0.03
CA GLY A 48 -16.42 5.39 -0.54
C GLY A 48 -15.00 5.47 -1.11
N ILE A 49 -14.67 6.55 -1.83
CA ILE A 49 -13.29 6.80 -2.26
C ILE A 49 -12.35 6.89 -1.05
N MET A 50 -12.74 7.64 -0.01
CA MET A 50 -11.90 7.82 1.17
C MET A 50 -11.75 6.54 2.00
N ILE A 51 -12.79 5.72 2.13
CA ILE A 51 -12.71 4.42 2.81
C ILE A 51 -11.79 3.47 2.05
N SER A 52 -11.91 3.41 0.72
CA SER A 52 -11.01 2.58 -0.10
C SER A 52 -9.55 3.03 0.01
N CYS A 53 -9.30 4.35 0.03
CA CYS A 53 -7.97 4.92 0.29
C CYS A 53 -7.44 4.53 1.67
N GLY A 54 -8.27 4.61 2.71
CA GLY A 54 -7.92 4.20 4.07
C GLY A 54 -7.55 2.72 4.17
N ALA A 55 -8.24 1.84 3.44
CA ALA A 55 -7.90 0.42 3.36
C ALA A 55 -6.50 0.19 2.79
N VAL A 56 -6.17 0.86 1.67
CA VAL A 56 -4.85 0.77 1.04
C VAL A 56 -3.78 1.37 1.96
N TYR A 57 -4.07 2.50 2.61
CA TYR A 57 -3.16 3.13 3.58
C TYR A 57 -2.80 2.16 4.70
N LEU A 58 -3.78 1.57 5.38
CA LEU A 58 -3.55 0.62 6.48
C LEU A 58 -2.72 -0.57 6.04
N GLY A 59 -2.93 -1.05 4.82
CA GLY A 59 -2.13 -2.13 4.24
C GLY A 59 -0.69 -1.72 3.92
N SER A 60 -0.50 -0.52 3.38
CA SER A 60 0.82 0.00 3.06
C SER A 60 1.69 0.21 4.30
N GLN A 61 1.08 0.48 5.45
CA GLN A 61 1.80 0.54 6.74
C GLN A 61 2.31 -0.83 7.19
N LYS A 62 1.60 -1.92 6.83
CA LYS A 62 2.02 -3.28 7.16
C LYS A 62 3.14 -3.79 6.25
N VAL A 63 3.15 -3.37 4.97
CA VAL A 63 4.20 -3.74 4.02
C VAL A 63 4.75 -2.49 3.33
N PRO A 64 5.65 -1.76 4.00
CA PRO A 64 6.15 -0.49 3.50
C PRO A 64 6.97 -0.70 2.23
N GLY A 65 6.69 0.12 1.20
CA GLY A 65 7.46 0.16 -0.02
C GLY A 65 6.88 -0.55 -1.24
N LEU A 66 5.83 -1.34 -1.06
CA LEU A 66 5.15 -2.03 -2.17
C LEU A 66 4.26 -1.12 -3.01
N ILE A 67 3.73 -0.06 -2.40
CA ILE A 67 2.90 0.94 -3.09
C ILE A 67 3.65 2.26 -3.13
N ASP A 68 3.63 2.90 -4.29
CA ASP A 68 4.02 4.30 -4.43
C ASP A 68 2.99 5.20 -3.75
N MET A 69 3.44 5.99 -2.77
CA MET A 69 2.59 6.92 -2.04
C MET A 69 1.93 7.97 -2.95
N MET A 70 2.49 8.24 -4.14
CA MET A 70 1.85 9.09 -5.15
C MET A 70 0.49 8.55 -5.60
N VAL A 71 0.33 7.23 -5.66
CA VAL A 71 -0.96 6.60 -6.05
C VAL A 71 -2.04 6.89 -5.01
N LEU A 72 -1.67 6.93 -3.72
CA LEU A 72 -2.61 7.22 -2.64
C LEU A 72 -3.20 8.64 -2.73
N ILE A 73 -2.44 9.59 -3.29
CA ILE A 73 -2.83 10.99 -3.43
C ILE A 73 -3.99 11.17 -4.41
N ILE A 74 -4.15 10.26 -5.39
CA ILE A 74 -5.25 10.33 -6.37
C ILE A 74 -6.62 10.34 -5.66
N SER A 75 -6.76 9.58 -4.58
CA SER A 75 -8.03 9.44 -3.85
C SER A 75 -8.54 10.73 -3.19
N PRO A 76 -7.79 11.40 -2.30
CA PRO A 76 -8.25 12.64 -1.66
C PRO A 76 -8.48 13.77 -2.66
N PHE A 77 -7.65 13.87 -3.71
CA PHE A 77 -7.86 14.86 -4.77
C PHE A 77 -9.13 14.60 -5.56
N SER A 78 -9.38 13.34 -5.93
CA SER A 78 -10.60 12.97 -6.65
C SER A 78 -11.85 13.19 -5.79
N ALA A 79 -11.81 12.78 -4.52
CA ALA A 79 -12.87 13.02 -3.55
C ALA A 79 -13.20 14.51 -3.41
N PHE A 80 -12.17 15.36 -3.34
CA PHE A 80 -12.34 16.82 -3.29
C PHE A 80 -12.94 17.38 -4.59
N ILE A 81 -12.48 16.93 -5.76
CA ILE A 81 -12.99 17.35 -7.06
C ILE A 81 -14.49 17.08 -7.21
N LEU A 82 -14.99 15.97 -6.64
CA LEU A 82 -16.42 15.66 -6.70
C LEU A 82 -17.30 16.75 -6.05
N PHE A 83 -16.80 17.49 -5.05
CA PHE A 83 -17.53 18.57 -4.41
C PHE A 83 -17.69 19.84 -5.26
N PHE A 84 -16.95 19.96 -6.36
CA PHE A 84 -17.24 20.99 -7.38
C PHE A 84 -18.47 20.63 -8.24
N GLN A 85 -19.12 19.51 -7.94
CA GLN A 85 -20.33 19.03 -8.60
C GLN A 85 -20.18 18.94 -10.13
N PRO A 86 -19.19 18.20 -10.65
CA PRO A 86 -19.11 17.97 -12.08
C PRO A 86 -20.36 17.18 -12.55
N PRO A 87 -20.59 17.08 -13.88
CA PRO A 87 -21.73 16.32 -14.40
C PRO A 87 -21.80 14.91 -13.78
N ILE A 88 -23.01 14.42 -13.53
CA ILE A 88 -23.26 13.15 -12.79
C ILE A 88 -22.43 11.99 -13.37
N ILE A 89 -22.41 11.87 -14.70
CA ILE A 89 -21.63 10.83 -15.40
C ILE A 89 -20.15 10.94 -15.03
N ALA A 90 -19.59 12.15 -15.03
CA ALA A 90 -18.19 12.37 -14.65
C ALA A 90 -17.94 12.01 -13.18
N GLN A 91 -18.85 12.34 -12.26
CA GLN A 91 -18.71 11.95 -10.84
C GLN A 91 -18.64 10.43 -10.66
N ILE A 92 -19.56 9.71 -11.30
CA ILE A 92 -19.61 8.24 -11.25
C ILE A 92 -18.35 7.64 -11.89
N THR A 93 -17.94 8.13 -13.06
CA THR A 93 -16.73 7.65 -13.74
C THR A 93 -15.48 7.87 -12.90
N ILE A 94 -15.30 9.05 -12.31
CA ILE A 94 -14.17 9.34 -11.41
C ILE A 94 -14.18 8.37 -10.24
N ALA A 95 -15.33 8.20 -9.58
CA ALA A 95 -15.45 7.33 -8.41
C ALA A 95 -15.09 5.87 -8.73
N ILE A 96 -15.56 5.34 -9.86
CA ILE A 96 -15.25 3.98 -10.32
C ILE A 96 -13.76 3.84 -10.64
N ILE A 97 -13.17 4.78 -11.40
CA ILE A 97 -11.75 4.73 -11.78
C ILE A 97 -10.86 4.73 -10.53
N VAL A 98 -11.11 5.64 -9.60
CA VAL A 98 -10.33 5.76 -8.37
C VAL A 98 -10.47 4.52 -7.50
N TRP A 99 -11.70 3.98 -7.38
CA TRP A 99 -11.92 2.73 -6.66
C TRP A 99 -11.16 1.55 -7.29
N ILE A 100 -11.12 1.44 -8.62
CA ILE A 100 -10.35 0.40 -9.33
C ILE A 100 -8.85 0.53 -9.02
N VAL A 101 -8.31 1.75 -9.02
CA VAL A 101 -6.90 2.00 -8.67
C VAL A 101 -6.61 1.53 -7.24
N ASN A 102 -7.47 1.90 -6.28
CA ASN A 102 -7.35 1.47 -4.90
C ASN A 102 -7.49 -0.06 -4.75
N TYR A 103 -8.40 -0.68 -5.51
CA TYR A 103 -8.60 -2.13 -5.49
C TYR A 103 -7.35 -2.87 -5.98
N ARG A 104 -6.75 -2.43 -7.09
CA ARG A 104 -5.51 -3.01 -7.61
C ARG A 104 -4.38 -2.90 -6.60
N ALA A 105 -4.24 -1.74 -5.96
CA ALA A 105 -3.25 -1.50 -4.93
C ALA A 105 -3.47 -2.41 -3.70
N ALA A 106 -4.72 -2.52 -3.22
CA ALA A 106 -5.07 -3.43 -2.13
C ALA A 106 -4.83 -4.91 -2.48
N ALA A 107 -5.13 -5.32 -3.72
CA ALA A 107 -4.89 -6.68 -4.20
C ALA A 107 -3.40 -7.01 -4.24
N MET A 108 -2.56 -6.08 -4.73
CA MET A 108 -1.10 -6.22 -4.69
C MET A 108 -0.59 -6.41 -3.25
N LEU A 109 -1.10 -5.64 -2.30
CA LEU A 109 -0.74 -5.81 -0.88
C LEU A 109 -1.22 -7.14 -0.29
N SER A 110 -2.40 -7.60 -0.68
CA SER A 110 -2.95 -8.88 -0.22
C SER A 110 -2.14 -10.09 -0.70
N LEU A 111 -1.51 -10.00 -1.88
CA LEU A 111 -0.71 -11.09 -2.45
C LEU A 111 0.65 -11.28 -1.78
N HIS A 112 1.18 -10.25 -1.11
CA HIS A 112 2.48 -10.31 -0.44
C HIS A 112 2.41 -10.87 1.00
N ALA A 113 1.26 -11.42 1.39
CA ALA A 113 1.15 -12.31 2.53
C ALA A 113 1.48 -13.73 2.07
N GLY A 114 2.76 -14.07 1.98
CA GLY A 114 3.18 -15.38 1.51
C GLY A 114 4.50 -15.81 2.13
N SER A 115 5.55 -15.04 1.92
CA SER A 115 6.85 -15.31 2.52
C SER A 115 7.78 -14.11 2.44
N MET A 116 8.61 -13.94 3.46
CA MET A 116 9.69 -12.96 3.45
C MET A 116 11.00 -13.70 3.72
N TRP A 117 12.06 -13.27 3.07
CA TRP A 117 13.40 -13.72 3.35
C TRP A 117 13.98 -12.87 4.48
N ARG A 118 14.51 -13.54 5.51
CA ARG A 118 15.22 -12.90 6.62
C ARG A 118 16.68 -13.30 6.61
N CYS A 119 17.54 -12.35 6.96
CA CYS A 119 18.97 -12.59 7.17
C CYS A 119 19.41 -11.90 8.46
N GLU A 120 20.12 -12.61 9.33
CA GLU A 120 20.73 -12.01 10.52
C GLU A 120 21.83 -11.03 10.09
N TRP A 121 21.82 -9.84 10.70
CA TRP A 121 22.76 -8.78 10.37
C TRP A 121 23.42 -8.20 11.61
N ASP A 122 24.72 -7.99 11.54
CA ASP A 122 25.44 -7.26 12.58
C ASP A 122 25.25 -5.74 12.37
N PRO A 123 24.63 -5.01 13.33
CA PRO A 123 24.42 -3.56 13.23
C PRO A 123 25.71 -2.76 13.04
N SER A 124 26.85 -3.34 13.46
CA SER A 124 28.17 -2.75 13.39
C SER A 124 28.72 -2.74 11.96
N VAL A 125 28.21 -3.62 11.10
CA VAL A 125 28.65 -3.77 9.72
C VAL A 125 27.78 -2.90 8.81
N PRO A 126 28.38 -1.95 8.04
CA PRO A 126 27.63 -1.16 7.07
C PRO A 126 27.06 -2.03 5.95
N LEU A 127 25.95 -1.59 5.37
CA LEU A 127 25.33 -2.32 4.26
C LEU A 127 26.28 -2.37 3.05
N PRO A 128 26.49 -3.55 2.43
CA PRO A 128 27.37 -3.72 1.28
C PRO A 128 26.84 -2.91 0.10
N HIS A 129 27.75 -2.47 -0.76
CA HIS A 129 27.38 -1.79 -2.00
C HIS A 129 26.78 -2.80 -2.98
N VAL A 130 25.62 -2.47 -3.53
CA VAL A 130 24.90 -3.25 -4.53
C VAL A 130 24.65 -2.31 -5.69
N ASP A 131 25.14 -2.69 -6.86
CA ASP A 131 24.99 -1.88 -8.07
C ASP A 131 23.51 -1.73 -8.42
N GLY A 132 23.08 -0.49 -8.68
CA GLY A 132 21.69 -0.15 -8.95
C GLY A 132 20.79 0.00 -7.71
N ALA A 133 21.33 -0.14 -6.49
CA ALA A 133 20.58 0.08 -5.27
C ALA A 133 20.49 1.56 -4.90
N ILE A 134 19.27 2.02 -4.57
CA ILE A 134 19.03 3.35 -3.98
C ILE A 134 19.07 3.18 -2.46
N TYR A 135 20.09 3.75 -1.82
CA TYR A 135 20.25 3.69 -0.37
C TYR A 135 19.51 4.84 0.31
N PHE A 136 18.62 4.52 1.25
CA PHE A 136 18.02 5.50 2.17
C PHE A 136 18.92 5.73 3.39
N THR A 137 19.60 4.67 3.86
CA THR A 137 20.64 4.72 4.89
C THR A 137 21.70 3.67 4.61
N LYS A 138 22.96 3.98 4.93
CA LYS A 138 24.10 3.03 4.83
C LYS A 138 24.33 2.25 6.13
N ARG A 139 23.68 2.67 7.22
CA ARG A 139 23.70 2.00 8.52
C ARG A 139 22.38 1.29 8.76
N TRP A 140 22.44 0.18 9.48
CA TRP A 140 21.25 -0.56 9.86
C TRP A 140 20.32 0.31 10.72
N ALA A 141 19.01 0.20 10.46
CA ALA A 141 17.93 0.86 11.17
C ALA A 141 16.64 0.04 11.01
N ALA A 142 15.73 0.10 11.97
CA ALA A 142 14.41 -0.55 11.88
C ALA A 142 13.45 0.22 10.94
N ARG A 143 13.88 0.44 9.70
CA ARG A 143 13.23 1.25 8.64
C ARG A 143 13.64 0.70 7.26
N PRO A 144 13.02 1.17 6.17
CA PRO A 144 13.54 0.92 4.81
C PRO A 144 15.00 1.38 4.70
N LEU A 145 15.88 0.48 4.27
CA LEU A 145 17.32 0.71 4.22
C LEU A 145 17.79 1.01 2.80
N MET A 146 17.36 0.20 1.85
CA MET A 146 17.67 0.36 0.44
C MET A 146 16.58 -0.22 -0.44
N ARG A 147 16.52 0.26 -1.69
CA ARG A 147 15.66 -0.27 -2.74
C ARG A 147 16.51 -0.80 -3.88
N ILE A 148 16.29 -2.05 -4.27
CA ILE A 148 16.97 -2.72 -5.39
C ILE A 148 15.90 -3.14 -6.38
N ASN A 149 15.94 -2.62 -7.62
CA ASN A 149 14.99 -2.99 -8.69
C ASN A 149 13.50 -2.93 -8.26
N GLY A 150 13.13 -1.94 -7.45
CA GLY A 150 11.77 -1.77 -6.92
C GLY A 150 11.48 -2.54 -5.62
N VAL A 151 12.32 -3.50 -5.25
CA VAL A 151 12.20 -4.27 -4.00
C VAL A 151 12.83 -3.50 -2.85
N ILE A 152 12.14 -3.38 -1.72
CA ILE A 152 12.65 -2.70 -0.52
C ILE A 152 13.20 -3.69 0.48
N LEU A 153 14.46 -3.49 0.83
CA LEU A 153 15.12 -4.14 1.95
C LEU A 153 14.92 -3.27 3.20
N LYS A 154 14.39 -3.86 4.26
CA LYS A 154 14.13 -3.17 5.54
C LYS A 154 14.88 -3.85 6.68
N GLY A 155 15.30 -3.07 7.66
CA GLY A 155 15.77 -3.63 8.92
C GLY A 155 14.58 -3.94 9.82
N VAL A 156 14.61 -5.11 10.46
CA VAL A 156 13.62 -5.55 11.44
C VAL A 156 14.35 -5.96 12.71
N ARG A 157 13.79 -5.60 13.87
CA ARG A 157 14.26 -6.09 15.17
C ARG A 157 13.24 -7.09 15.70
N ASP A 158 13.69 -8.30 15.98
CA ASP A 158 12.86 -9.39 16.50
C ASP A 158 13.50 -9.89 17.81
N GLY A 159 13.04 -9.34 18.93
CA GLY A 159 13.70 -9.48 20.23
C GLY A 159 15.12 -8.90 20.22
N ASP A 160 16.10 -9.72 20.59
CA ASP A 160 17.53 -9.37 20.57
C ASP A 160 18.17 -9.52 19.17
N LYS A 161 17.44 -10.09 18.21
CA LYS A 161 17.97 -10.31 16.86
C LYS A 161 17.77 -9.07 15.99
N VAL A 162 18.84 -8.73 15.29
CA VAL A 162 18.85 -7.68 14.27
C VAL A 162 18.85 -8.35 12.90
N LEU A 163 17.80 -8.06 12.13
CA LEU A 163 17.49 -8.78 10.89
C LEU A 163 17.37 -7.80 9.72
N LEU A 164 17.68 -8.29 8.53
CA LEU A 164 17.24 -7.73 7.26
C LEU A 164 16.08 -8.56 6.75
N GLU A 165 15.01 -7.89 6.33
CA GLU A 165 13.83 -8.52 5.76
C GLU A 165 13.60 -8.00 4.34
N CYS A 166 13.34 -8.91 3.42
CA CYS A 166 13.12 -8.63 2.00
C CYS A 166 12.10 -9.62 1.42
N PRO A 167 11.18 -9.19 0.54
CA PRO A 167 10.25 -10.11 -0.12
C PRO A 167 10.93 -11.04 -1.15
N VAL A 168 12.21 -10.79 -1.50
CA VAL A 168 12.98 -11.61 -2.45
C VAL A 168 14.36 -11.92 -1.84
N GLN A 169 14.89 -13.12 -2.09
CA GLN A 169 16.25 -13.46 -1.70
C GLN A 169 17.25 -12.57 -2.45
N ILE A 170 18.10 -11.84 -1.71
CA ILE A 170 19.15 -11.01 -2.28
C ILE A 170 20.50 -11.67 -2.08
N HIS A 171 21.20 -11.99 -3.15
CA HIS A 171 22.60 -12.40 -3.07
C HIS A 171 23.49 -11.16 -3.09
N PHE A 172 24.07 -10.83 -1.94
CA PHE A 172 25.17 -9.87 -1.90
C PHE A 172 26.40 -10.53 -2.50
N SER A 173 26.88 -10.03 -3.64
CA SER A 173 28.22 -10.37 -4.13
C SER A 173 29.25 -9.84 -3.13
N ARG A 174 30.16 -10.72 -2.70
CA ARG A 174 31.31 -10.35 -1.86
C ARG A 174 32.27 -9.42 -2.60
#